data_AF-A0A2D2B4B2-F1
#
_entry.id   AF-A0A2D2B4B2-F1
#
_cell.length_a   1.000
_cell.length_b   1.000
_cell.length_c   1.000
_cell.angle_alpha   90.00
_cell.angle_beta   90.00
_cell.angle_gamma   90.00
#
_symmetry.space_group_name_H-M   'P 1'
#
loop_
_entity.id
_entity.type
_entity.pdbx_description
1 polymer ?
#
loop_
_entity_poly.entity_id
_entity_poly.type
_entity_poly.pdbx_seq_one_letter_code
_entity_poly.pdbx_strand_id
1 'polypeptide(L)' 'MAATAVMLSVAGGAASAATVTYTYDDLGRLKTVTYSTGVTITYSYDDNGNRTATVTTT' A
#
# COMPACT_ATOMS: atom_id res chain seq x y z
N MET A 1 -6.10 0.09 -11.44
CA MET A 1 -5.19 -1.07 -11.57
C MET A 1 -4.60 -1.42 -10.20
N ALA A 2 -4.41 -2.69 -9.86
CA ALA A 2 -3.71 -3.10 -8.64
C ALA A 2 -2.32 -3.64 -9.00
N ALA A 3 -1.28 -3.11 -8.37
CA ALA A 3 0.09 -3.58 -8.54
C ALA A 3 0.55 -4.21 -7.21
N THR A 4 0.94 -5.48 -7.25
CA THR A 4 1.47 -6.16 -6.07
C THR A 4 2.99 -6.16 -6.15
N ALA A 5 3.66 -5.60 -5.15
CA ALA A 5 5.11 -5.65 -5.02
C ALA A 5 5.47 -6.53 -3.81
N VAL A 6 6.20 -7.61 -4.03
CA VAL A 6 6.71 -8.45 -2.94
C VAL A 6 8.05 -7.87 -2.49
N MET A 7 8.11 -7.36 -1.26
CA MET A 7 9.36 -6.91 -0.64
C MET A 7 9.93 -8.05 0.20
N LEU A 8 10.96 -8.71 -0.32
CA LEU A 8 11.69 -9.74 0.42
C LEU A 8 12.67 -9.07 1.39
N SER A 9 12.26 -8.80 2.63
CA SER A 9 13.18 -8.29 3.66
C SER A 9 13.85 -9.47 4.39
N VAL A 10 15.11 -9.75 4.07
CA VAL A 10 15.93 -10.72 4.82
C VAL A 10 16.60 -10.04 6.01
N ALA A 11 15.94 -10.05 7.15
CA ALA A 11 16.55 -9.72 8.44
C ALA A 11 16.50 -10.97 9.32
N GLY A 12 17.59 -11.75 9.29
CA GLY A 12 17.84 -12.85 10.24
C GLY A 12 17.00 -14.12 10.03
N GLY A 13 17.47 -15.06 9.22
CA GLY A 13 17.19 -16.50 9.37
C GLY A 13 15.84 -17.05 8.92
N ALA A 14 14.78 -16.24 8.80
CA ALA A 14 13.52 -16.65 8.21
C ALA A 14 13.05 -15.57 7.24
N ALA A 15 13.08 -15.86 5.94
CA ALA A 15 12.54 -14.97 4.93
C ALA A 15 11.02 -14.90 5.10
N SER A 16 10.52 -14.01 5.97
CA SER A 16 9.13 -13.58 5.94
C SER A 16 8.97 -12.72 4.68
N ALA A 17 8.49 -13.33 3.60
CA ALA A 17 8.14 -12.61 2.39
C ALA A 17 7.06 -11.56 2.73
N ALA A 18 7.47 -10.31 2.93
CA ALA A 18 6.56 -9.22 3.21
C ALA A 18 5.94 -8.79 1.87
N THR A 19 4.70 -9.21 1.63
CA THR A 19 3.98 -8.82 0.42
C THR A 19 3.36 -7.45 0.64
N VAL A 20 3.54 -6.52 -0.30
CA VAL A 20 2.87 -5.23 -0.27
C VAL A 20 2.00 -5.09 -1.51
N THR A 21 0.72 -4.85 -1.31
CA THR A 21 -0.24 -4.65 -2.40
C THR A 21 -0.58 -3.18 -2.52
N TYR A 22 -0.38 -2.61 -3.69
CA TYR A 22 -0.71 -1.23 -4.00
C TYR A 22 -1.92 -1.21 -4.94
N THR A 23 -2.91 -0.38 -4.65
CA THR A 23 -4.04 -0.13 -5.55
C THR A 23 -4.00 1.30 -6.01
N TYR A 24 -4.37 1.52 -7.28
CA TYR A 24 -4.40 2.85 -7.88
C TYR A 24 -5.80 3.16 -8.38
N ASP A 25 -6.17 4.44 -8.29
CA ASP A 25 -7.37 4.96 -8.94
C ASP A 25 -7.20 5.05 -10.47
N ASP A 26 -8.26 5.45 -11.17
CA ASP A 26 -8.25 5.57 -12.63
C ASP A 26 -7.30 6.66 -13.16
N LEU A 27 -6.87 7.58 -12.28
CA LEU A 27 -5.87 8.62 -12.58
C LEU A 27 -4.44 8.14 -12.29
N GLY A 28 -4.24 6.89 -11.89
CA GLY A 28 -2.94 6.32 -11.57
C GLY A 28 -2.36 6.79 -10.23
N ARG A 29 -3.19 7.36 -9.35
CA ARG A 29 -2.77 7.80 -8.01
C ARG A 29 -2.94 6.67 -7.00
N LEU A 30 -2.03 6.58 -6.04
CA LEU A 30 -2.00 5.50 -5.06
C LEU A 30 -3.18 5.61 -4.09
N LYS A 31 -4.10 4.65 -4.14
CA LYS A 31 -5.34 4.62 -3.33
C LYS A 31 -5.20 3.80 -2.05
N THR A 32 -4.53 2.64 -2.11
CA THR A 32 -4.37 1.77 -0.94
C THR A 32 -3.03 1.05 -0.97
N VAL A 33 -2.45 0.83 0.20
CA VAL A 33 -1.25 0.03 0.45
C VAL A 33 -1.58 -1.00 1.50
N THR A 34 -1.49 -2.28 1.18
CA THR A 34 -1.74 -3.37 2.12
C THR A 34 -0.47 -4.16 2.31
N TYR A 35 0.07 -4.13 3.52
CA TYR A 35 1.22 -4.92 3.93
C TYR A 35 0.76 -6.29 4.43
N SER A 36 1.51 -7.34 4.12
CA SER A 36 1.25 -8.70 4.62
C SER A 36 1.46 -8.84 6.12
N THR A 37 2.01 -7.81 6.77
CA THR A 37 2.08 -7.69 8.22
C THR A 37 0.72 -7.35 8.86
N GLY A 38 -0.32 -7.09 8.06
CA GLY A 38 -1.66 -6.70 8.51
C GLY A 38 -1.93 -5.20 8.37
N VAL A 39 -0.86 -4.39 8.25
CA VAL A 39 -1.00 -2.94 8.12
C VAL A 39 -1.62 -2.58 6.78
N THR A 40 -2.67 -1.76 6.78
CA THR A 40 -3.27 -1.20 5.56
C THR A 40 -3.31 0.31 5.64
N ILE A 41 -2.83 0.99 4.61
CA ILE A 41 -2.85 2.43 4.48
C ILE A 41 -3.77 2.78 3.31
N THR A 42 -4.78 3.61 3.56
CA THR A 42 -5.68 4.12 2.53
C THR A 42 -5.48 5.62 2.36
N TYR A 43 -5.44 6.06 1.10
CA TYR A 43 -5.33 7.46 0.73
C TYR A 43 -6.60 7.90 0.02
N SER A 44 -7.15 9.03 0.48
CA SER A 44 -8.28 9.69 -0.17
C SER A 44 -7.80 10.96 -0.85
N TYR A 45 -8.40 11.27 -1.98
CA TYR A 45 -8.08 12.44 -2.77
C TYR A 45 -9.34 13.27 -3.05
N ASP A 46 -9.17 14.57 -3.21
CA ASP A 46 -10.21 15.44 -3.78
C ASP A 46 -10.22 15.38 -5.31
N ASP A 47 -11.23 16.02 -5.89
CA ASP A 47 -11.41 16.17 -7.35
C ASP A 47 -10.27 16.97 -8.00
N ASN A 48 -9.52 17.76 -7.22
CA ASN A 48 -8.41 18.57 -7.69
C ASN A 48 -7.08 17.82 -7.76
N GLY A 49 -7.00 16.58 -7.28
CA GLY A 49 -5.73 15.85 -7.28
C GLY A 49 -5.09 15.69 -5.90
N ASN A 50 -5.54 16.45 -4.90
CA ASN A 50 -4.83 16.59 -3.64
C ASN A 50 -5.21 15.46 -2.68
N ARG A 51 -4.23 14.95 -1.95
CA ARG A 51 -4.44 13.94 -0.93
C ARG A 51 -5.05 14.59 0.31
N THR A 52 -6.30 14.27 0.61
CA THR A 52 -7.07 14.87 1.70
C THR A 52 -7.05 14.03 2.97
N ALA A 53 -6.85 12.71 2.86
CA ALA A 53 -6.81 11.83 4.01
C ALA A 53 -5.78 10.71 3.88
N THR A 54 -5.28 10.28 5.03
CA THR A 54 -4.43 9.10 5.18
C THR A 54 -4.92 8.33 6.37
N VAL A 55 -5.43 7.12 6.13
CA VAL A 55 -5.91 6.22 7.18
C VAL A 55 -4.98 5.04 7.23
N THR A 56 -4.27 4.88 8.35
CA THR A 56 -3.43 3.72 8.61
C THR A 56 -4.13 2.84 9.63
N THR A 57 -4.40 1.60 9.25
CA THR A 57 -4.94 0.55 10.10
C THR A 57 -3.83 -0.45 10.35
N THR A 58 -3.54 -0.73 11.62
CA THR A 58 -2.48 -1.64 12.08
C THR A 58 -3.07 -2.93 12.60
#